data_AF-A0A8B7IK81-F1
#
_entry.id   AF-A0A8B7IK81-F1
#
_cell.length_a   1.000
_cell.length_b   1.000
_cell.length_c   1.000
_cell.angle_alpha   90.00
_cell.angle_beta   90.00
_cell.angle_gamma   90.00
#
_symmetry.space_group_name_H-M   'P 1'
#
loop_
_entity.id
_entity.type
_entity.pdbx_description
1 polymer ?
#
loop_
_entity_poly.entity_id
_entity_poly.type
_entity_poly.pdbx_seq_one_letter_code
_entity_poly.pdbx_strand_id
1 'polypeptide(L)'
;MAVSSRGNAEALVALLVLAALYYAEGGSMGKAAACYGLAVHLKIYPLTYALPIALHLQGQSKRRGSGGAANAGRCGRARFPLLRYLWQLLVNRDVLLFGTVAGSVLGALTVVFYYLYGWEFLEHAYLYHLTRRDIRHNFSPYFYMLYLTAESKWSFALGLAAFLPQLLLLLVVSIAFYRDLAFCCFLHTAIFIALKPALKCKYKMWKVEVKRRKELLELSIWSKGS
;
A
#
# COMPACT_ATOMS: atom_id res chain seq x y z
N MET A 1 24.85 -5.17 2.55
CA MET A 1 24.85 -3.84 1.89
C MET A 1 25.46 -3.94 0.48
N ALA A 2 24.76 -4.57 -0.47
CA ALA A 2 25.22 -4.69 -1.87
C ALA A 2 24.04 -4.85 -2.85
N VAL A 3 22.90 -4.19 -2.57
CA VAL A 3 21.71 -4.16 -3.45
C VAL A 3 21.46 -2.75 -4.01
N SER A 4 22.29 -1.77 -3.63
CA SER A 4 22.14 -0.37 -4.06
C SER A 4 22.94 0.00 -5.32
N SER A 5 23.80 -0.89 -5.84
CA SER A 5 24.63 -0.61 -7.03
C SER A 5 23.93 -0.87 -8.36
N ARG A 6 22.79 -1.56 -8.37
CA ARG A 6 21.86 -1.55 -9.51
C ARG A 6 20.83 -0.49 -9.19
N GLY A 7 20.74 0.59 -9.99
CA GLY A 7 19.79 1.68 -9.80
C GLY A 7 18.36 1.17 -9.62
N ASN A 8 17.98 0.92 -8.37
CA ASN A 8 16.73 0.27 -8.04
C ASN A 8 15.71 1.36 -7.70
N ALA A 9 14.68 1.49 -8.53
CA ALA A 9 13.60 2.43 -8.30
C ALA A 9 12.92 2.23 -6.92
N GLU A 10 13.03 1.04 -6.32
CA GLU A 10 12.58 0.81 -4.92
C GLU A 10 13.31 1.67 -3.88
N ALA A 11 14.62 1.88 -4.04
CA ALA A 11 15.39 2.68 -3.08
C ALA A 11 15.02 4.16 -3.16
N LEU A 12 14.75 4.67 -4.37
CA LEU A 12 14.26 6.03 -4.59
C LEU A 12 12.86 6.22 -3.99
N VAL A 13 11.97 5.25 -4.16
CA VAL A 13 10.63 5.29 -3.54
C VAL A 13 10.74 5.29 -2.01
N ALA A 14 11.56 4.42 -1.43
CA ALA A 14 11.77 4.39 0.02
C ALA A 14 12.35 5.71 0.55
N LEU A 15 13.31 6.30 -0.17
CA LEU A 15 13.88 7.60 0.16
C LEU A 15 12.83 8.71 0.13
N LEU A 16 11.98 8.76 -0.90
CA LEU A 16 10.92 9.77 -1.03
C LEU A 16 9.85 9.62 0.05
N VAL A 17 9.49 8.39 0.43
CA VAL A 17 8.57 8.14 1.55
C VAL A 17 9.19 8.61 2.87
N LEU A 18 10.44 8.25 3.15
CA LEU A 18 11.14 8.72 4.35
C LEU A 18 11.29 10.24 4.38
N ALA A 19 11.59 10.87 3.23
CA ALA A 19 11.64 12.32 3.11
C ALA A 19 10.26 12.95 3.40
N ALA A 20 9.18 12.37 2.91
CA ALA A 20 7.83 12.83 3.21
C ALA A 20 7.50 12.74 4.72
N LEU A 21 7.91 11.65 5.38
CA LEU A 21 7.77 11.50 6.84
C LEU A 21 8.59 12.55 7.60
N TYR A 22 9.85 12.75 7.22
CA TYR A 22 10.73 13.75 7.82
C TYR A 22 10.16 15.17 7.70
N TYR A 23 9.66 15.55 6.51
CA TYR A 23 9.04 16.87 6.33
C TYR A 23 7.68 17.00 7.02
N ALA A 24 6.95 15.89 7.21
CA ALA A 24 5.71 15.89 7.98
C ALA A 24 5.97 16.14 9.48
N GLU A 25 7.04 15.57 10.04
CA GLU A 25 7.49 15.86 11.41
C GLU A 25 8.04 17.28 11.55
N GLY A 26 8.75 17.78 10.53
CA GLY A 26 9.26 19.15 10.46
C GLY A 26 8.19 20.22 10.22
N GLY A 27 6.91 19.87 10.16
CA GLY A 27 5.79 20.81 9.99
C GLY A 27 5.65 21.42 8.59
N SER A 28 6.48 21.02 7.63
CA SER A 28 6.47 21.55 6.26
C SER A 28 5.56 20.70 5.35
N MET A 29 4.25 20.88 5.50
CA MET A 29 3.23 20.07 4.83
C MET A 29 3.32 20.07 3.29
N GLY A 30 3.67 21.21 2.67
CA GLY A 30 3.80 21.31 1.21
C GLY A 30 4.92 20.43 0.65
N LYS A 31 6.11 20.45 1.28
CA LYS A 31 7.25 19.61 0.88
C LYS A 31 6.95 18.13 1.13
N ALA A 32 6.31 17.81 2.26
CA ALA A 32 5.89 16.45 2.57
C ALA A 32 4.92 15.90 1.51
N ALA A 33 3.91 16.69 1.14
CA ALA A 33 2.93 16.33 0.12
C ALA A 33 3.55 16.17 -1.27
N ALA A 34 4.50 17.05 -1.65
CA ALA A 34 5.19 16.95 -2.93
C ALA A 34 6.07 15.69 -3.02
N CYS A 35 6.89 15.42 -2.00
CA CYS A 35 7.70 14.19 -1.93
C CYS A 35 6.82 12.94 -1.96
N TYR A 36 5.67 12.97 -1.27
CA TYR A 36 4.72 11.87 -1.25
C TYR A 36 4.04 11.65 -2.62
N GLY A 37 3.59 12.72 -3.28
CA GLY A 37 3.01 12.66 -4.64
C GLY A 37 3.99 12.07 -5.65
N LEU A 38 5.26 12.45 -5.58
CA LEU A 38 6.34 11.85 -6.39
C LEU A 38 6.55 10.37 -6.07
N ALA A 39 6.54 9.98 -4.79
CA ALA A 39 6.67 8.58 -4.40
C ALA A 39 5.55 7.71 -4.97
N VAL A 40 4.30 8.21 -4.92
CA VAL A 40 3.11 7.53 -5.46
C VAL A 40 3.13 7.45 -6.99
N HIS A 41 3.71 8.43 -7.67
CA HIS A 41 3.87 8.38 -9.13
C HIS A 41 4.88 7.30 -9.55
N LEU A 42 6.00 7.14 -8.81
CA LEU A 42 7.02 6.14 -9.11
C LEU A 42 6.56 4.70 -8.83
N LYS A 43 5.75 4.50 -7.80
CA LYS A 43 5.06 3.23 -7.52
C LYS A 43 3.75 3.50 -6.85
N ILE A 44 2.73 2.69 -7.15
CA ILE A 44 1.41 2.83 -6.54
C ILE A 44 1.35 2.41 -5.06
N TYR A 45 2.32 1.60 -4.57
CA TYR A 45 2.30 1.03 -3.21
C TYR A 45 2.27 2.06 -2.06
N PRO A 46 3.04 3.18 -2.10
CA PRO A 46 3.01 4.19 -1.06
C PRO A 46 1.64 4.84 -0.85
N LEU A 47 0.68 4.66 -1.78
CA LEU A 47 -0.71 5.11 -1.62
C LEU A 47 -1.35 4.58 -0.32
N THR A 48 -0.94 3.40 0.16
CA THR A 48 -1.46 2.86 1.44
C THR A 48 -1.06 3.70 2.64
N TYR A 49 0.05 4.43 2.56
CA TYR A 49 0.52 5.32 3.64
C TYR A 49 -0.23 6.65 3.70
N ALA A 50 -1.10 6.98 2.73
CA ALA A 50 -1.90 8.20 2.77
C ALA A 50 -2.78 8.26 4.02
N LEU A 51 -3.38 7.13 4.40
CA LEU A 51 -4.28 7.02 5.54
C LEU A 51 -3.60 7.31 6.89
N PRO A 52 -2.47 6.65 7.26
CA PRO A 52 -1.79 6.95 8.51
C PRO A 52 -1.20 8.37 8.55
N ILE A 53 -0.70 8.89 7.43
CA ILE A 53 -0.19 10.27 7.34
C ILE A 53 -1.32 11.27 7.61
N ALA A 54 -2.49 11.09 6.98
CA ALA A 54 -3.66 11.95 7.20
C ALA A 54 -4.14 11.94 8.66
N LEU A 55 -4.19 10.76 9.29
CA LEU A 55 -4.57 10.62 10.70
C LEU A 55 -3.56 11.29 11.65
N HIS A 56 -2.27 11.17 11.34
CA HIS A 56 -1.21 11.80 12.12
C HIS A 56 -1.31 13.33 12.06
N LEU A 57 -1.48 13.90 10.85
CA LEU A 57 -1.66 15.35 10.65
C LEU A 57 -2.89 15.88 11.39
N GLN A 58 -3.99 15.13 11.41
CA GLN A 58 -5.18 15.50 12.18
C GLN A 58 -4.92 15.52 13.70
N GLY A 59 -4.17 14.55 14.21
CA GLY A 59 -3.76 14.51 15.61
C GLY A 59 -2.89 15.71 16.01
N GLN A 60 -1.96 16.12 15.14
CA GLN A 60 -1.13 17.30 15.36
C GLN A 60 -1.93 18.61 15.30
N SER A 61 -2.82 18.75 14.33
CA SER A 61 -3.69 19.93 14.16
C SER A 61 -4.58 20.17 15.38
N LYS A 62 -5.20 19.11 15.91
CA LYS A 62 -5.99 19.17 17.15
C LYS A 62 -5.16 19.57 18.36
N ARG A 63 -3.92 19.09 18.51
CA ARG A 63 -3.02 19.52 19.59
C ARG A 63 -2.64 20.99 19.47
N ARG A 64 -2.40 21.47 18.26
CA ARG A 64 -2.04 22.88 17.98
C ARG A 64 -3.20 23.84 18.23
N GLY A 65 -4.44 23.41 17.95
CA GLY A 65 -5.66 24.19 18.21
C GLY A 65 -6.24 24.06 19.63
N SER A 66 -5.90 23.00 20.37
CA SER A 66 -6.45 22.75 21.73
C SER A 66 -5.85 23.65 22.81
N GLY A 67 -4.85 24.48 22.51
CA GLY A 67 -4.35 25.53 23.41
C GLY A 67 -5.30 26.72 23.59
N GLY A 68 -6.39 26.82 22.82
CA GLY A 68 -7.34 27.95 22.86
C GLY A 68 -8.82 27.58 22.97
N ALA A 69 -9.19 26.29 23.08
CA ALA A 69 -10.58 25.84 23.05
C ALA A 69 -10.92 24.88 24.20
N ALA A 70 -10.65 25.30 25.43
CA ALA A 70 -11.22 24.68 26.63
C ALA A 70 -12.69 25.12 26.79
N ASN A 71 -13.56 24.83 25.83
CA ASN A 71 -15.02 24.86 25.96
C ASN A 71 -15.69 24.41 24.66
N ALA A 72 -15.89 23.10 24.50
CA ALA A 72 -16.92 22.58 23.61
C ALA A 72 -17.56 21.39 24.30
N GLY A 73 -18.77 21.65 24.81
CA GLY A 73 -19.57 20.73 25.60
C GLY A 73 -19.79 19.37 24.93
N ARG A 74 -19.78 18.37 25.80
CA ARG A 74 -20.76 17.28 25.92
C ARG A 74 -21.43 16.76 24.65
N CYS A 75 -21.24 15.45 24.50
CA CYS A 75 -22.26 14.42 24.26
C CYS A 75 -22.82 14.25 22.84
N GLY A 76 -22.98 12.96 22.50
CA GLY A 76 -23.54 12.47 21.26
C GLY A 76 -22.93 11.10 20.96
N ARG A 77 -23.37 10.06 21.67
CA ARG A 77 -23.03 8.66 21.41
C ARG A 77 -23.62 8.25 20.06
N ALA A 78 -22.92 8.60 18.99
CA ALA A 78 -23.35 8.33 17.62
C ALA A 78 -23.22 6.84 17.30
N ARG A 79 -24.28 6.26 16.70
CA ARG A 79 -24.36 4.85 16.30
C ARG A 79 -23.28 4.41 15.28
N PHE A 80 -22.57 5.35 14.65
CA PHE A 80 -21.50 5.08 13.69
C PHE A 80 -20.25 5.97 13.95
N PRO A 81 -19.39 5.61 14.92
CA PRO A 81 -18.18 6.38 15.23
C PRO A 81 -17.21 6.46 14.05
N LEU A 82 -17.15 5.44 13.20
CA LEU A 82 -16.27 5.38 12.03
C LEU A 82 -16.63 6.41 10.96
N LEU A 83 -17.93 6.57 10.64
CA LEU A 83 -18.38 7.47 9.58
C LEU A 83 -18.14 8.94 9.94
N ARG A 84 -18.40 9.29 11.21
CA ARG A 84 -18.09 10.63 11.75
C ARG A 84 -16.57 10.89 11.77
N TYR A 85 -15.77 9.87 12.08
CA TYR A 85 -14.32 9.97 12.08
C TYR A 85 -13.74 10.16 10.68
N LEU A 86 -14.24 9.40 9.69
CA LEU A 86 -13.94 9.57 8.27
C LEU A 86 -14.35 10.95 7.76
N TRP A 87 -15.52 11.44 8.13
CA TRP A 87 -15.97 12.79 7.78
C TRP A 87 -15.05 13.87 8.37
N GLN A 88 -14.68 13.74 9.65
CA GLN A 88 -13.73 14.65 10.29
C GLN A 88 -12.33 14.58 9.66
N LEU A 89 -11.93 13.41 9.15
CA LEU A 89 -10.66 13.24 8.43
C LEU A 89 -10.68 14.00 7.10
N LEU A 90 -11.78 13.91 6.35
CA LEU A 90 -11.95 14.59 5.06
C LEU A 90 -12.14 16.11 5.18
N VAL A 91 -12.65 16.60 6.30
CA VAL A 91 -12.91 18.03 6.52
C VAL A 91 -11.70 18.79 7.10
N ASN A 92 -10.64 18.09 7.51
CA ASN A 92 -9.47 18.75 8.09
C ASN A 92 -8.66 19.54 7.04
N ARG A 93 -8.41 20.83 7.29
CA ARG A 93 -7.70 21.72 6.35
C ARG A 93 -6.29 21.26 6.04
N ASP A 94 -5.57 20.75 7.03
CA ASP A 94 -4.20 20.24 6.86
C ASP A 94 -4.17 18.98 5.99
N VAL A 95 -5.17 18.11 6.15
CA VAL A 95 -5.33 16.88 5.33
C VAL A 95 -5.76 17.23 3.92
N LEU A 96 -6.68 18.19 3.76
CA LEU A 96 -7.09 18.69 2.45
C LEU A 96 -5.92 19.35 1.73
N LEU A 97 -5.11 20.16 2.40
CA LEU A 97 -3.92 20.80 1.81
C LEU A 97 -2.90 19.73 1.39
N PHE A 98 -2.62 18.76 2.26
CA PHE A 98 -1.74 17.65 1.90
C PHE A 98 -2.27 16.86 0.70
N GLY A 99 -3.56 16.55 0.70
CA GLY A 99 -4.22 15.79 -0.37
C GLY A 99 -4.26 16.56 -1.70
N THR A 100 -4.54 17.87 -1.68
CA THR A 100 -4.58 18.68 -2.90
C THR A 100 -3.18 18.88 -3.49
N VAL A 101 -2.16 19.09 -2.67
CA VAL A 101 -0.77 19.23 -3.15
C VAL A 101 -0.21 17.91 -3.67
N ALA A 102 -0.41 16.80 -2.92
CA ALA A 102 0.03 15.48 -3.39
C ALA A 102 -0.73 15.06 -4.67
N GLY A 103 -2.04 15.32 -4.72
CA GLY A 103 -2.88 15.05 -5.87
C GLY A 103 -2.55 15.92 -7.07
N SER A 104 -2.20 17.19 -6.88
CA SER A 104 -1.79 18.06 -7.98
C SER A 104 -0.44 17.66 -8.56
N VAL A 105 0.54 17.30 -7.72
CA VAL A 105 1.83 16.76 -8.19
C VAL A 105 1.61 15.46 -8.95
N LEU A 106 0.87 14.51 -8.39
CA LEU A 106 0.57 13.25 -9.05
C LEU A 106 -0.15 13.48 -10.39
N GLY A 107 -1.20 14.29 -10.39
CA GLY A 107 -1.99 14.61 -11.58
C GLY A 107 -1.17 15.31 -12.66
N ALA A 108 -0.36 16.30 -12.28
CA ALA A 108 0.52 17.01 -13.21
C ALA A 108 1.52 16.06 -13.88
N LEU A 109 2.18 15.20 -13.12
CA LEU A 109 3.07 14.19 -13.70
C LEU A 109 2.30 13.23 -14.60
N THR A 110 1.16 12.68 -14.16
CA THR A 110 0.35 11.77 -14.97
C THR A 110 -0.08 12.41 -16.29
N VAL A 111 -0.49 13.67 -16.27
CA VAL A 111 -0.88 14.42 -17.47
C VAL A 111 0.32 14.61 -18.40
N VAL A 112 1.48 15.02 -17.88
CA VAL A 112 2.72 15.18 -18.68
C VAL A 112 3.11 13.87 -19.35
N PHE A 113 3.13 12.76 -18.61
CA PHE A 113 3.45 11.44 -19.18
C PHE A 113 2.38 10.94 -20.14
N TYR A 114 1.11 11.24 -19.89
CA TYR A 114 0.04 10.92 -20.83
C TYR A 114 0.19 11.69 -22.15
N TYR A 115 0.59 12.96 -22.13
CA TYR A 115 0.88 13.71 -23.36
C TYR A 115 2.07 13.16 -24.14
N LEU A 116 3.09 12.62 -23.47
CA LEU A 116 4.29 12.08 -24.11
C LEU A 116 4.09 10.67 -24.68
N TYR A 117 3.37 9.80 -23.98
CA TYR A 117 3.28 8.36 -24.26
C TYR A 117 1.87 7.85 -24.57
N GLY A 118 0.84 8.70 -24.42
CA GLY A 118 -0.54 8.36 -24.71
C GLY A 118 -1.14 7.30 -23.77
N TRP A 119 -2.07 6.52 -24.32
CA TRP A 119 -2.84 5.50 -23.58
C TRP A 119 -1.98 4.35 -23.06
N GLU A 120 -0.90 4.00 -23.77
CA GLU A 120 -0.01 2.90 -23.37
C GLU A 120 0.64 3.14 -22.01
N PHE A 121 0.95 4.39 -21.67
CA PHE A 121 1.47 4.75 -20.35
C PHE A 121 0.44 4.49 -19.25
N LEU A 122 -0.81 4.91 -19.44
CA LEU A 122 -1.86 4.70 -18.44
C LEU A 122 -2.13 3.21 -18.22
N GLU A 123 -2.10 2.45 -19.30
CA GLU A 123 -2.26 1.00 -19.26
C GLU A 123 -1.11 0.36 -18.47
N HIS A 124 0.14 0.60 -18.82
CA HIS A 124 1.28 -0.05 -18.16
C HIS A 124 1.53 0.47 -16.74
N ALA A 125 1.36 1.77 -16.48
CA ALA A 125 1.69 2.39 -15.20
C ALA A 125 0.60 2.19 -14.13
N TYR A 126 -0.68 2.15 -14.51
CA TYR A 126 -1.79 2.09 -13.56
C TYR A 126 -2.70 0.89 -13.80
N LEU A 127 -3.27 0.75 -15.01
CA LEU A 127 -4.32 -0.24 -15.26
C LEU A 127 -3.80 -1.67 -15.21
N TYR A 128 -2.59 -1.92 -15.68
CA TYR A 128 -1.95 -3.23 -15.65
C TYR A 128 -1.71 -3.69 -14.21
N HIS A 129 -1.30 -2.79 -13.32
CA HIS A 129 -1.12 -3.10 -11.91
C HIS A 129 -2.45 -3.30 -11.15
N LEU A 130 -3.53 -2.66 -11.58
CA LEU A 130 -4.87 -2.82 -10.99
C LEU A 130 -5.60 -4.08 -11.52
N THR A 131 -5.46 -4.37 -12.81
CA THR A 131 -6.14 -5.45 -13.52
C THR A 131 -5.43 -6.79 -13.34
N ARG A 132 -4.13 -6.80 -13.03
CA ARG A 132 -3.37 -8.04 -12.78
C ARG A 132 -3.82 -8.71 -11.48
N ARG A 133 -4.92 -9.47 -11.58
CA ARG A 133 -5.31 -10.50 -10.63
C ARG A 133 -4.58 -11.77 -11.03
N ASP A 134 -3.39 -12.00 -10.46
CA ASP A 134 -2.70 -13.30 -10.56
C ASP A 134 -3.46 -14.34 -9.72
N ILE A 135 -4.65 -14.74 -10.20
CA ILE A 135 -5.55 -15.68 -9.51
C ILE A 135 -4.86 -17.04 -9.40
N ARG A 136 -4.17 -17.49 -10.45
CA ARG A 136 -3.58 -18.84 -10.58
C ARG A 136 -2.48 -19.18 -9.54
N HIS A 137 -1.97 -18.19 -8.82
CA HIS A 137 -0.91 -18.35 -7.80
C HIS A 137 -1.21 -17.68 -6.45
N ASN A 138 -2.45 -17.21 -6.25
CA ASN A 138 -2.85 -16.60 -5.01
C ASN A 138 -3.25 -17.69 -4.00
N PHE A 139 -2.41 -18.04 -3.03
CA PHE A 139 -2.71 -19.02 -1.97
C PHE A 139 -3.56 -18.44 -0.82
N SER A 140 -4.35 -17.39 -1.06
CA SER A 140 -5.30 -16.92 -0.04
C SER A 140 -6.35 -18.02 0.21
N PRO A 141 -6.91 -18.13 1.43
CA PRO A 141 -7.98 -19.09 1.72
C PRO A 141 -9.19 -18.96 0.78
N TYR A 142 -9.34 -17.79 0.16
CA TYR A 142 -10.41 -17.45 -0.78
C TYR A 142 -10.13 -17.89 -2.23
N PHE A 143 -8.93 -18.41 -2.54
CA PHE A 143 -8.54 -18.83 -3.89
C PHE A 143 -9.52 -19.81 -4.52
N TYR A 144 -9.91 -20.86 -3.80
CA TYR A 144 -10.81 -21.89 -4.31
C TYR A 144 -12.21 -21.32 -4.61
N MET A 145 -12.71 -20.44 -3.74
CA MET A 145 -13.99 -19.74 -3.97
C MET A 145 -13.92 -18.75 -5.15
N LEU A 146 -12.83 -17.99 -5.27
CA LEU A 146 -12.63 -17.08 -6.40
C LEU A 146 -12.48 -17.84 -7.73
N TYR A 147 -11.85 -19.01 -7.73
CA TYR A 147 -11.68 -19.84 -8.93
C TYR A 147 -13.01 -20.37 -9.45
N LEU A 148 -13.85 -20.94 -8.57
CA LEU A 148 -15.16 -21.48 -8.93
C LEU A 148 -16.16 -20.38 -9.35
N THR A 149 -15.96 -19.15 -8.89
CA THR A 149 -16.87 -18.03 -9.17
C THR A 149 -16.32 -17.05 -10.21
N ALA A 150 -15.17 -17.38 -10.84
CA ALA A 150 -14.51 -16.55 -11.85
C ALA A 150 -15.36 -16.35 -13.13
N GLU A 151 -16.15 -17.37 -13.49
CA GLU A 151 -17.07 -17.37 -14.64
C GLU A 151 -18.38 -16.57 -14.38
N SER A 152 -18.61 -16.12 -13.14
CA SER A 152 -19.83 -15.42 -12.75
C SER A 152 -19.68 -13.90 -12.84
N LYS A 153 -20.80 -13.20 -13.08
CA LYS A 153 -20.88 -11.71 -13.06
C LYS A 153 -20.40 -11.10 -11.74
N TRP A 154 -20.36 -11.88 -10.65
CA TRP A 154 -19.90 -11.46 -9.32
C TRP A 154 -18.39 -11.60 -9.09
N SER A 155 -17.61 -12.05 -10.08
CA SER A 155 -16.16 -12.24 -9.98
C SER A 155 -15.41 -10.95 -9.61
N PHE A 156 -15.90 -9.79 -10.08
CA PHE A 156 -15.34 -8.49 -9.70
C PHE A 156 -15.53 -8.20 -8.21
N ALA A 157 -16.77 -8.34 -7.70
CA ALA A 157 -17.14 -8.08 -6.31
C ALA A 157 -16.45 -9.05 -5.34
N LEU A 158 -16.35 -10.34 -5.68
CA LEU A 158 -15.64 -11.33 -4.87
C LEU A 158 -14.14 -11.07 -4.83
N GLY A 159 -13.55 -10.62 -5.95
CA GLY A 159 -12.17 -10.16 -5.97
C GLY A 159 -11.95 -8.96 -5.05
N LEU A 160 -12.89 -8.00 -5.03
CA LEU A 160 -12.84 -6.87 -4.09
C LEU A 160 -12.97 -7.33 -2.63
N ALA A 161 -13.86 -8.28 -2.36
CA ALA A 161 -14.05 -8.87 -1.02
C ALA A 161 -12.78 -9.59 -0.51
N ALA A 162 -11.99 -10.21 -1.39
CA ALA A 162 -10.72 -10.83 -1.02
C ALA A 162 -9.62 -9.82 -0.63
N PHE A 163 -9.71 -8.57 -1.10
CA PHE A 163 -8.85 -7.46 -0.66
C PHE A 163 -9.34 -6.80 0.64
N LEU A 164 -10.60 -7.03 1.02
CA LEU A 164 -11.22 -6.45 2.20
C LEU A 164 -10.51 -6.79 3.53
N PRO A 165 -10.08 -8.04 3.82
CA PRO A 165 -9.35 -8.32 5.06
C PRO A 165 -8.01 -7.58 5.13
N GLN A 166 -7.32 -7.43 4.00
CA GLN A 166 -6.08 -6.65 3.92
C GLN A 166 -6.34 -5.17 4.17
N LEU A 167 -7.39 -4.61 3.55
CA LEU A 167 -7.79 -3.21 3.75
C LEU A 167 -8.22 -2.93 5.21
N LEU A 168 -9.00 -3.84 5.79
CA LEU A 168 -9.47 -3.73 7.17
C LEU A 168 -8.30 -3.75 8.15
N LEU A 169 -7.33 -4.65 7.97
CA LEU A 169 -6.16 -4.72 8.85
C LEU A 169 -5.30 -3.45 8.78
N LEU A 170 -5.10 -2.92 7.56
CA LEU A 170 -4.39 -1.65 7.36
C LEU A 170 -5.11 -0.49 8.06
N LEU A 171 -6.44 -0.45 7.99
CA LEU A 171 -7.26 0.57 8.63
C LEU A 171 -7.20 0.48 10.16
N VAL A 172 -7.32 -0.73 10.72
CA VAL A 172 -7.22 -0.96 12.17
C VAL A 172 -5.85 -0.53 12.69
N VAL A 173 -4.78 -0.89 12.00
CA VAL A 173 -3.41 -0.48 12.37
C VAL A 173 -3.23 1.03 12.28
N SER A 174 -3.73 1.67 11.22
CA SER A 174 -3.65 3.12 11.09
C SER A 174 -4.37 3.84 12.23
N ILE A 175 -5.53 3.36 12.67
CA ILE A 175 -6.26 3.96 13.80
C ILE A 175 -5.61 3.64 15.14
N ALA A 176 -5.05 2.44 15.33
CA ALA A 176 -4.40 2.06 16.58
C ALA A 176 -3.05 2.78 16.79
N PHE A 177 -2.28 2.97 15.73
CA PHE A 177 -0.88 3.41 15.81
C PHE A 177 -0.58 4.75 15.12
N TYR A 178 -1.59 5.60 14.81
CA TYR A 178 -1.37 6.91 14.18
C TYR A 178 -0.43 7.86 14.95
N ARG A 179 -0.18 7.61 16.25
CA ARG A 179 0.69 8.45 17.08
C ARG A 179 2.17 8.28 16.75
N ASP A 180 2.57 7.10 16.27
CA ASP A 180 3.93 6.78 15.85
C ASP A 180 3.89 6.40 14.36
N LEU A 181 4.19 7.39 13.52
CA LEU A 181 4.04 7.28 12.08
C LEU A 181 5.05 6.28 11.49
N ALA A 182 6.28 6.27 12.00
CA ALA A 182 7.32 5.33 11.57
C ALA A 182 6.93 3.89 11.91
N PHE A 183 6.43 3.62 13.12
CA PHE A 183 5.96 2.30 13.52
C PHE A 183 4.73 1.87 12.70
N CYS A 184 3.80 2.79 12.42
CA CYS A 184 2.63 2.51 11.60
C CYS A 184 3.01 2.16 10.15
N CYS A 185 3.94 2.90 9.54
CA CYS A 185 4.46 2.61 8.20
C CYS A 185 5.20 1.27 8.15
N PHE A 186 5.98 0.94 9.19
CA PHE A 186 6.60 -0.38 9.33
C PHE A 186 5.55 -1.49 9.39
N LEU A 187 4.51 -1.33 10.21
CA LEU A 187 3.46 -2.34 10.36
C LEU A 187 2.62 -2.49 9.09
N HIS A 188 2.34 -1.40 8.37
CA HIS A 188 1.74 -1.46 7.03
C HIS A 188 2.58 -2.30 6.06
N THR A 189 3.90 -2.09 6.06
CA THR A 189 4.82 -2.85 5.20
C THR A 189 4.87 -4.33 5.61
N ALA A 190 4.91 -4.62 6.91
CA ALA A 190 4.87 -5.97 7.45
C ALA A 190 3.56 -6.70 7.08
N ILE A 191 2.41 -6.01 7.19
CA ILE A 191 1.10 -6.53 6.77
C ILE A 191 1.10 -6.80 5.26
N PHE A 192 1.64 -5.90 4.45
CA PHE A 192 1.71 -6.08 3.00
C PHE A 192 2.57 -7.28 2.62
N ILE A 193 3.69 -7.50 3.32
CA ILE A 193 4.57 -8.65 3.12
C ILE A 193 3.90 -9.94 3.60
N ALA A 194 3.28 -9.94 4.79
CA ALA A 194 2.67 -11.11 5.40
C ALA A 194 1.40 -11.57 4.69
N LEU A 195 0.60 -10.63 4.19
CA LEU A 195 -0.63 -10.91 3.45
C LEU A 195 -0.41 -11.05 1.95
N LYS A 196 0.75 -10.62 1.39
CA LYS A 196 1.08 -10.94 0.00
C LYS A 196 1.25 -12.46 -0.13
N PRO A 197 0.40 -13.13 -0.92
CA PRO A 197 0.43 -14.59 -1.09
C PRO A 197 1.72 -15.14 -1.73
N ALA A 198 2.59 -14.26 -2.24
CA ALA A 198 3.73 -14.60 -3.08
C ALA A 198 4.88 -15.34 -2.36
N LEU A 199 4.99 -15.21 -1.03
CA LEU A 199 6.06 -15.88 -0.28
C LEU A 199 5.84 -17.40 -0.20
N LYS A 200 4.59 -17.90 -0.20
CA LYS A 200 4.35 -19.35 -0.17
C LYS A 200 4.66 -20.05 -1.50
N CYS A 201 4.54 -19.36 -2.63
CA CYS A 201 4.86 -19.92 -3.96
C CYS A 201 6.36 -20.13 -4.16
N LYS A 202 7.21 -19.16 -3.75
CA LYS A 202 8.67 -19.29 -3.92
C LYS A 202 9.27 -20.41 -3.06
N TYR A 203 8.80 -20.58 -1.82
CA TYR A 203 9.24 -21.70 -0.98
C TYR A 203 8.73 -23.06 -1.47
N LYS A 204 7.52 -23.14 -2.03
CA LYS A 204 7.01 -24.39 -2.65
C LYS A 204 7.77 -24.75 -3.93
N MET A 205 8.02 -23.79 -4.83
CA MET A 205 8.81 -24.01 -6.04
C MET A 205 10.24 -24.44 -5.72
N TRP A 206 10.89 -23.83 -4.72
CA TRP A 206 12.22 -24.24 -4.28
C TRP A 206 12.25 -25.69 -3.78
N LYS A 207 11.27 -26.10 -2.97
CA LYS A 207 11.19 -27.49 -2.50
C LYS A 207 10.99 -28.48 -3.66
N VAL A 208 10.19 -28.12 -4.66
CA VAL A 208 9.97 -28.96 -5.85
C VAL A 208 11.22 -29.04 -6.73
N GLU A 209 11.90 -27.93 -6.96
CA GLU A 209 13.13 -27.87 -7.76
C GLU A 209 14.29 -28.64 -7.10
N VAL A 210 14.48 -28.49 -5.79
CA VAL A 210 15.50 -29.24 -5.04
C VAL A 210 15.18 -30.74 -5.04
N LYS A 211 13.92 -31.13 -4.92
CA LYS A 211 13.51 -32.54 -5.00
C LYS A 211 13.77 -33.13 -6.39
N ARG A 212 13.39 -32.41 -7.46
CA ARG A 212 13.62 -32.82 -8.85
C ARG A 212 15.12 -32.96 -9.18
N ARG A 213 15.97 -32.05 -8.68
CA ARG A 213 17.44 -32.17 -8.85
C ARG A 213 18.04 -33.37 -8.13
N LYS A 214 17.52 -33.76 -6.95
CA LYS A 214 17.98 -34.97 -6.26
C LYS A 214 17.62 -36.24 -7.04
N GLU A 215 16.39 -36.34 -7.54
CA GLU A 215 15.93 -37.50 -8.32
C GLU A 215 16.74 -37.67 -9.63
N LEU A 216 17.07 -36.58 -10.32
CA LEU A 216 17.92 -36.63 -11.53
C LEU A 216 19.36 -37.05 -11.25
N LEU A 217 19.91 -36.67 -10.08
CA LEU A 217 21.26 -37.09 -9.68
C LEU A 217 21.31 -38.58 -9.33
N GLU A 218 20.30 -39.12 -8.65
CA GLU A 218 20.26 -40.56 -8.36
C GLU A 218 20.10 -41.41 -9.63
N LEU A 219 19.29 -40.97 -10.60
CA LEU A 219 19.17 -41.63 -11.90
C LEU A 219 20.47 -41.58 -12.72
N SER A 220 21.22 -40.48 -12.64
CA SER A 220 22.54 -40.37 -13.28
C SER A 220 23.61 -41.26 -12.63
N ILE A 221 23.51 -41.54 -11.33
CA ILE A 221 24.43 -42.44 -10.61
C ILE A 221 24.10 -43.90 -10.98
N TRP A 222 22.82 -44.25 -11.06
CA TRP A 222 22.39 -45.59 -11.46
C TRP A 222 22.76 -45.94 -12.91
N SER A 223 22.68 -44.97 -13.82
CA SER A 223 23.07 -45.16 -15.24
C SER A 223 24.58 -45.33 -15.48
N LYS A 224 25.44 -45.01 -14.51
CA LYS A 224 26.90 -45.16 -14.62
C LYS A 224 27.44 -46.38 -13.85
N GLY A 225 26.57 -47.12 -13.16
CA GLY A 225 26.92 -48.27 -12.32
C GLY A 225 26.55 -49.64 -12.91
N SER A 226 26.03 -49.69 -14.15
CA SER A 226 25.79 -50.91 -14.94
C SER A 226 26.73 -50.96 -16.13
#